data_AF-A0A1Y0IB58-F1
#
_entry.id   AF-A0A1Y0IB58-F1
#
_cell.length_a   1.000
_cell.length_b   1.000
_cell.length_c   1.000
_cell.angle_alpha   90.00
_cell.angle_beta   90.00
_cell.angle_gamma   90.00
#
_symmetry.space_group_name_H-M   'P 1'
#
loop_
_entity.id
_entity.type
_entity.pdbx_description
1 polymer ?
#
loop_
_entity_poly.entity_id
_entity_poly.type
_entity_poly.pdbx_seq_one_letter_code
_entity_poly.pdbx_strand_id
1 'polypeptide(L)'
;MTGYRLKNVIKSHHPMVFFHDNLDLLTSHFKILYIYRHPIDTLRSYWRLIDKVGWVEGPKGLSFDSFIKAPPLGYCMRYHMEQLPSMFHRWYYHVGPWLDIASKNEAVMAVRYESLDDQFEDTLHQIGRFLCTSPSNVIRPNRTKNVIMPDVDQQDRQAYQVSHQTVLFLKKIAGDLLNRLNYDLDIR
;
A
#
# COMPACT_ATOMS: atom_id res chain seq x y z
N MET A 1 7.54 -33.90 -3.70
CA MET A 1 7.19 -32.89 -2.68
C MET A 1 5.69 -32.71 -2.69
N THR A 2 5.01 -33.04 -1.60
CA THR A 2 3.58 -32.80 -1.42
C THR A 2 3.33 -31.30 -1.35
N GLY A 3 2.63 -30.75 -2.34
CA GLY A 3 2.34 -29.32 -2.40
C GLY A 3 1.53 -28.86 -1.19
N TYR A 4 1.97 -27.80 -0.52
CA TYR A 4 1.19 -27.17 0.54
C TYR A 4 -0.05 -26.53 -0.09
N ARG A 5 -1.24 -26.90 0.41
CA ARG A 5 -2.48 -26.22 0.02
C ARG A 5 -2.69 -25.02 0.94
N LEU A 6 -2.71 -23.83 0.38
CA LEU A 6 -3.09 -22.60 1.10
C LEU A 6 -4.54 -22.76 1.58
N LYS A 7 -4.75 -22.92 2.89
CA LYS A 7 -6.08 -23.17 3.47
C LYS A 7 -6.84 -21.89 3.76
N ASN A 8 -6.14 -20.85 4.21
CA ASN A 8 -6.72 -19.61 4.70
C ASN A 8 -5.92 -18.41 4.18
N VAL A 9 -6.64 -17.31 3.91
CA VAL A 9 -6.06 -16.01 3.61
C VAL A 9 -6.68 -15.01 4.58
N ILE A 10 -5.83 -14.34 5.36
CA ILE A 10 -6.24 -13.32 6.33
C ILE A 10 -5.75 -11.97 5.81
N LYS A 11 -6.59 -10.94 5.91
CA LYS A 11 -6.27 -9.57 5.50
C LYS A 11 -6.26 -8.64 6.70
N SER A 12 -5.25 -7.78 6.77
CA SER A 12 -5.15 -6.71 7.75
C SER A 12 -4.67 -5.42 7.09
N HIS A 13 -4.99 -4.27 7.71
CA HIS A 13 -4.47 -2.94 7.37
C HIS A 13 -3.77 -2.29 8.58
N HIS A 14 -3.39 -3.09 9.57
CA HIS A 14 -2.66 -2.59 10.73
C HIS A 14 -1.18 -2.32 10.39
N PRO A 15 -0.59 -1.26 10.95
CA PRO A 15 0.84 -0.99 10.80
C PRO A 15 1.66 -2.06 11.52
N MET A 16 2.93 -2.22 11.15
CA MET A 16 3.82 -3.24 11.73
C MET A 16 3.87 -3.17 13.27
N VAL A 17 3.85 -1.95 13.83
CA VAL A 17 3.89 -1.74 15.29
C VAL A 17 2.78 -2.47 16.05
N PHE A 18 1.60 -2.66 15.44
CA PHE A 18 0.49 -3.38 16.06
C PHE A 18 0.85 -4.86 16.31
N PHE A 19 1.71 -5.41 15.46
CA PHE A 19 2.15 -6.79 15.51
C PHE A 19 3.47 -6.99 16.25
N HIS A 20 4.11 -5.91 16.76
CA HIS A 20 5.48 -5.96 17.29
C HIS A 20 5.67 -7.09 18.31
N ASP A 21 4.79 -7.15 19.32
CA ASP A 21 4.88 -8.13 20.41
C ASP A 21 4.54 -9.56 20.00
N ASN A 22 3.91 -9.75 18.83
CA ASN A 22 3.43 -11.04 18.35
C ASN A 22 4.05 -11.45 17.00
N LEU A 23 5.06 -10.72 16.51
CA LEU A 23 5.59 -10.94 15.17
C LEU A 23 6.22 -12.33 15.02
N ASP A 24 6.93 -12.81 16.03
CA ASP A 24 7.54 -14.14 16.03
C ASP A 24 6.48 -15.24 16.03
N LEU A 25 5.42 -15.08 16.82
CA LEU A 25 4.28 -16.00 16.83
C LEU A 25 3.58 -16.00 15.46
N LEU A 26 3.38 -14.82 14.85
CA LEU A 26 2.76 -14.74 13.54
C LEU A 26 3.63 -15.39 12.46
N THR A 27 4.93 -15.12 12.46
CA THR A 27 5.84 -15.61 11.41
C THR A 27 6.21 -17.09 11.56
N SER A 28 5.98 -17.70 12.73
CA SER A 28 6.09 -19.16 12.91
C SER A 28 4.88 -19.92 12.36
N HIS A 29 3.73 -19.26 12.20
CA HIS A 29 2.48 -19.88 11.74
C HIS A 29 1.99 -19.39 10.38
N PHE A 30 2.43 -18.20 9.95
CA PHE A 30 1.96 -17.53 8.74
C PHE A 30 3.12 -17.04 7.88
N LYS A 31 2.94 -17.16 6.57
CA LYS A 31 3.66 -16.35 5.59
C LYS A 31 2.91 -15.03 5.42
N ILE A 32 3.60 -13.91 5.57
CA ILE A 32 3.04 -12.56 5.47
C ILE A 32 3.43 -11.96 4.12
N LEU A 33 2.42 -11.59 3.34
CA LEU A 33 2.61 -10.83 2.10
C LEU A 33 2.23 -9.37 2.38
N TYR A 34 3.20 -8.47 2.31
CA TYR A 34 2.99 -7.04 2.46
C TYR A 34 3.03 -6.34 1.11
N ILE A 35 1.88 -5.86 0.63
CA ILE A 35 1.79 -5.13 -0.65
C ILE A 35 1.92 -3.64 -0.39
N TYR A 36 2.87 -2.98 -1.04
CA TYR A 36 3.06 -1.52 -0.99
C TYR A 36 2.97 -0.92 -2.39
N ARG A 37 2.66 0.37 -2.46
CA ARG A 37 2.45 1.11 -3.72
C ARG A 37 3.05 2.50 -3.60
N HIS A 38 3.35 3.12 -4.75
CA HIS A 38 3.78 4.50 -4.84
C HIS A 38 2.87 5.41 -3.98
N PRO A 39 3.43 6.28 -3.13
CA PRO A 39 2.64 7.03 -2.15
C PRO A 39 1.61 7.95 -2.79
N ILE A 40 2.00 8.64 -3.87
CA ILE A 40 1.08 9.56 -4.56
C ILE A 40 -0.12 8.81 -5.12
N ASP A 41 0.10 7.64 -5.74
CA ASP A 41 -0.99 6.85 -6.30
C ASP A 41 -1.86 6.23 -5.21
N THR A 42 -1.24 5.82 -4.11
CA THR A 42 -1.95 5.30 -2.93
C THR A 42 -2.87 6.37 -2.34
N LEU A 43 -2.32 7.55 -2.06
CA LEU A 43 -3.06 8.67 -1.48
C LEU A 43 -4.12 9.19 -2.45
N ARG A 44 -3.83 9.26 -3.75
CA ARG A 44 -4.81 9.66 -4.78
C ARG A 44 -5.97 8.69 -4.85
N SER A 45 -5.67 7.39 -4.87
CA SER A 45 -6.70 6.35 -4.86
C SER A 45 -7.56 6.43 -3.60
N TYR A 46 -6.94 6.72 -2.45
CA TYR A 46 -7.66 6.81 -1.18
C TYR A 46 -8.49 8.09 -1.07
N TRP A 47 -7.94 9.24 -1.48
CA TRP A 47 -8.64 10.52 -1.57
C TRP A 47 -9.93 10.40 -2.41
N ARG A 48 -9.83 9.76 -3.58
CA ARG A 48 -10.99 9.47 -4.43
C ARG A 48 -12.01 8.54 -3.79
N LEU A 49 -11.58 7.58 -2.98
CA LEU A 49 -12.50 6.71 -2.23
C LEU A 49 -13.26 7.52 -1.19
N ILE A 50 -12.56 8.30 -0.36
CA ILE A 50 -13.19 9.00 0.75
C ILE A 50 -14.19 10.06 0.30
N ASP A 51 -13.96 10.71 -0.85
CA ASP A 51 -14.90 11.69 -1.39
C ASP A 51 -16.21 11.07 -1.88
N LYS A 52 -16.25 9.75 -2.13
CA LYS A 52 -17.48 9.06 -2.62
C LYS A 52 -18.25 8.31 -1.54
N VAL A 53 -17.62 7.92 -0.44
CA VAL A 53 -18.32 7.18 0.62
C VAL A 53 -19.25 8.10 1.41
N GLY A 54 -20.36 7.58 1.95
CA GLY A 54 -21.35 8.39 2.68
C GLY A 54 -20.96 8.80 4.10
N TRP A 55 -19.92 8.19 4.68
CA TRP A 55 -19.46 8.45 6.06
C TRP A 55 -18.13 9.21 6.08
N VAL A 56 -17.73 9.73 7.24
CA VAL A 56 -16.44 10.40 7.43
C VAL A 56 -15.31 9.38 7.50
N GLU A 57 -14.83 8.93 6.34
CA GLU A 57 -13.69 7.99 6.26
C GLU A 57 -12.34 8.69 6.49
N GLY A 58 -12.19 9.93 6.06
CA GLY A 58 -10.94 10.70 6.12
C GLY A 58 -11.20 12.20 5.89
N PRO A 59 -10.15 13.03 5.75
CA PRO A 59 -10.32 14.46 5.47
C PRO A 59 -10.87 14.68 4.05
N LYS A 60 -12.16 15.01 3.94
CA LYS A 60 -12.90 15.17 2.66
C LYS A 60 -12.97 16.60 2.17
N GLY A 61 -13.28 16.75 0.88
CA GLY A 61 -13.57 18.07 0.28
C GLY A 61 -12.34 18.98 0.18
N LEU A 62 -11.15 18.39 0.29
CA LEU A 62 -9.88 19.08 0.12
C LEU A 62 -9.37 18.88 -1.31
N SER A 63 -8.55 19.82 -1.80
CA SER A 63 -7.68 19.53 -2.93
C SER A 63 -6.71 18.40 -2.59
N PHE A 64 -6.21 17.69 -3.59
CA PHE A 64 -5.30 16.57 -3.37
C PHE A 64 -4.03 16.98 -2.59
N ASP A 65 -3.47 18.15 -2.88
CA ASP A 65 -2.32 18.72 -2.17
C ASP A 65 -2.61 18.98 -0.69
N SER A 66 -3.79 19.53 -0.39
CA SER A 66 -4.24 19.76 0.99
C SER A 66 -4.54 18.44 1.70
N PHE A 67 -5.12 17.47 1.01
CA PHE A 67 -5.39 16.14 1.53
C PHE A 67 -4.11 15.42 1.99
N ILE A 68 -3.04 15.46 1.18
CA ILE A 68 -1.74 14.85 1.52
C ILE A 68 -1.19 15.38 2.86
N LYS A 69 -1.42 16.66 3.14
CA LYS A 69 -0.91 17.39 4.31
C LYS A 69 -1.87 17.38 5.49
N ALA A 70 -3.15 17.06 5.28
CA ALA A 70 -4.16 17.03 6.32
C ALA A 70 -3.91 15.87 7.30
N PRO A 71 -4.16 16.05 8.61
CA PRO A 71 -4.12 14.96 9.57
C PRO A 71 -5.21 13.91 9.24
N PRO A 72 -4.94 12.62 9.52
CA PRO A 72 -5.96 11.59 9.40
C PRO A 72 -7.07 11.84 10.43
N LEU A 73 -8.32 11.51 10.05
CA LEU A 73 -9.51 11.70 10.87
C LEU A 73 -10.61 10.69 10.50
N GLY A 74 -11.59 10.50 11.37
CA GLY A 74 -12.72 9.61 11.08
C GLY A 74 -12.32 8.13 11.02
N TYR A 75 -12.97 7.35 10.14
CA TYR A 75 -12.84 5.89 10.14
C TYR A 75 -11.47 5.38 9.65
N CYS A 76 -10.62 6.21 9.03
CA CYS A 76 -9.25 5.84 8.69
C CYS A 76 -8.35 5.62 9.91
N MET A 77 -8.78 6.12 11.07
CA MET A 77 -8.10 6.02 12.36
C MET A 77 -8.24 4.65 13.03
N ARG A 78 -9.15 3.78 12.55
CA ARG A 78 -9.42 2.46 13.16
C ARG A 78 -8.19 1.56 13.30
N TYR A 79 -7.18 1.76 12.47
CA TYR A 79 -5.95 0.96 12.44
C TYR A 79 -4.74 1.72 13.00
N HIS A 80 -4.95 2.88 13.63
CA HIS A 80 -3.87 3.74 14.10
C HIS A 80 -3.59 3.47 15.57
N MET A 81 -2.29 3.41 15.89
CA MET A 81 -1.82 3.37 17.27
C MET A 81 -1.63 4.77 17.85
N GLU A 82 -1.52 5.79 16.99
CA GLU A 82 -1.30 7.18 17.36
C GLU A 82 -1.85 8.15 16.31
N GLN A 83 -2.08 9.41 16.70
CA GLN A 83 -2.45 10.48 15.77
C GLN A 83 -1.22 10.93 14.97
N LEU A 84 -1.29 10.81 13.66
CA LEU A 84 -0.19 11.22 12.77
C LEU A 84 -0.38 12.65 12.24
N PRO A 85 0.69 13.39 11.92
CA PRO A 85 0.57 14.79 11.48
C PRO A 85 -0.10 14.97 10.12
N SER A 86 0.01 13.98 9.23
CA SER A 86 -0.62 14.05 7.91
C SER A 86 -0.95 12.68 7.32
N MET A 87 -1.77 12.66 6.27
CA MET A 87 -2.03 11.46 5.45
C MET A 87 -0.76 10.86 4.86
N PHE A 88 0.25 11.68 4.54
CA PHE A 88 1.54 11.15 4.11
C PHE A 88 2.34 10.51 5.24
N HIS A 89 2.36 11.10 6.44
CA HIS A 89 2.96 10.45 7.61
C HIS A 89 2.29 9.11 7.89
N ARG A 90 0.96 9.02 7.72
CA ARG A 90 0.22 7.75 7.78
C ARG A 90 0.73 6.70 6.80
N TRP A 91 0.97 7.07 5.55
CA TRP A 91 1.56 6.15 4.58
C TRP A 91 2.97 5.72 4.99
N TYR A 92 3.82 6.68 5.37
CA TYR A 92 5.21 6.43 5.75
C TYR A 92 5.31 5.50 6.97
N TYR A 93 4.57 5.82 8.03
CA TYR A 93 4.47 5.04 9.26
C TYR A 93 4.00 3.60 9.01
N HIS A 94 3.15 3.41 8.01
CA HIS A 94 2.67 2.09 7.64
C HIS A 94 3.71 1.33 6.81
N VAL A 95 4.30 1.96 5.79
CA VAL A 95 5.15 1.29 4.80
C VAL A 95 6.56 1.01 5.29
N GLY A 96 7.23 1.99 5.91
CA GLY A 96 8.63 1.87 6.31
C GLY A 96 8.90 0.63 7.19
N PRO A 97 8.22 0.52 8.35
CA PRO A 97 8.42 -0.60 9.27
C PRO A 97 8.13 -1.98 8.67
N TRP A 98 7.11 -2.11 7.82
CA TRP A 98 6.81 -3.38 7.16
C TRP A 98 7.92 -3.80 6.18
N LEU A 99 8.51 -2.85 5.46
CA LEU A 99 9.65 -3.12 4.58
C LEU A 99 10.90 -3.50 5.37
N ASP A 100 11.14 -2.84 6.50
CA ASP A 100 12.28 -3.15 7.36
C ASP A 100 12.18 -4.58 7.90
N ILE A 101 10.99 -5.02 8.31
CA ILE A 101 10.75 -6.41 8.72
C ILE A 101 10.92 -7.38 7.54
N ALA A 102 10.36 -7.07 6.37
CA ALA A 102 10.50 -7.93 5.19
C ALA A 102 11.96 -8.17 4.77
N SER A 103 12.85 -7.19 5.01
CA SER A 103 14.29 -7.35 4.75
C SER A 103 15.02 -8.24 5.76
N LYS A 104 14.40 -8.54 6.91
CA LYS A 104 15.04 -9.25 8.03
C LYS A 104 14.39 -10.60 8.34
N ASN A 105 13.19 -10.87 7.83
CA ASN A 105 12.41 -12.05 8.17
C ASN A 105 11.91 -12.76 6.90
N GLU A 106 12.38 -13.99 6.67
CA GLU A 106 12.04 -14.81 5.49
C GLU A 106 10.59 -15.30 5.43
N ALA A 107 9.81 -15.10 6.50
CA ALA A 107 8.37 -15.33 6.51
C ALA A 107 7.57 -14.08 6.09
N VAL A 108 8.23 -12.96 5.79
CA VAL A 108 7.60 -11.72 5.34
C VAL A 108 8.15 -11.32 3.97
N MET A 109 7.27 -11.27 2.97
CA MET A 109 7.62 -10.82 1.62
C MET A 109 6.95 -9.49 1.33
N ALA A 110 7.74 -8.48 0.99
CA ALA A 110 7.25 -7.22 0.46
C ALA A 110 7.03 -7.34 -1.06
N VAL A 111 5.84 -6.95 -1.53
CA VAL A 111 5.45 -6.98 -2.93
C VAL A 111 5.13 -5.57 -3.38
N ARG A 112 5.82 -5.11 -4.42
CA ARG A 112 5.55 -3.83 -5.07
C ARG A 112 4.29 -3.94 -5.93
N TYR A 113 3.32 -3.07 -5.70
CA TYR A 113 2.06 -3.06 -6.44
C TYR A 113 2.27 -2.86 -7.93
N GLU A 114 3.22 -2.00 -8.31
CA GLU A 114 3.52 -1.76 -9.73
C GLU A 114 4.03 -3.04 -10.42
N SER A 115 4.75 -3.93 -9.72
CA SER A 115 5.16 -5.23 -10.27
C SER A 115 3.98 -6.18 -10.51
N LEU A 116 2.94 -6.12 -9.68
CA LEU A 116 1.68 -6.84 -9.94
C LEU A 116 0.97 -6.32 -11.19
N ASP A 117 1.28 -5.10 -11.64
CA ASP A 117 0.76 -4.59 -12.90
C ASP A 117 1.69 -4.87 -14.07
N ASP A 118 2.94 -4.45 -14.00
CA ASP A 118 3.87 -4.47 -15.14
C ASP A 118 4.48 -5.86 -15.39
N GLN A 119 4.57 -6.69 -14.34
CA GLN A 119 5.25 -8.00 -14.33
C GLN A 119 4.40 -9.06 -13.63
N PHE A 120 3.10 -9.09 -13.96
CA PHE A 120 2.10 -9.85 -13.19
C PHE A 120 2.44 -11.34 -13.06
N GLU A 121 2.77 -12.02 -14.16
CA GLU A 121 3.06 -13.46 -14.15
C GLU A 121 4.31 -13.78 -13.33
N ASP A 122 5.40 -13.05 -13.57
CA ASP A 122 6.65 -13.19 -12.80
C ASP A 122 6.45 -12.92 -11.31
N THR A 123 5.69 -11.87 -10.98
CA THR A 123 5.38 -11.51 -9.59
C THR A 123 4.54 -12.61 -8.93
N LEU A 124 3.55 -13.19 -9.62
CA LEU A 124 2.78 -14.32 -9.07
C LEU A 124 3.64 -15.58 -8.91
N HIS A 125 4.58 -15.85 -9.81
CA HIS A 125 5.51 -16.96 -9.63
C HIS A 125 6.46 -16.74 -8.44
N GLN A 126 6.91 -15.51 -8.19
CA GLN A 126 7.68 -15.17 -6.99
C GLN A 126 6.88 -15.39 -5.70
N ILE A 127 5.64 -14.88 -5.67
CA ILE A 127 4.72 -15.12 -4.54
C ILE A 127 4.47 -16.62 -4.37
N GLY A 128 4.28 -17.35 -5.47
CA GLY A 128 4.11 -18.80 -5.47
C GLY A 128 5.26 -19.50 -4.76
N ARG A 129 6.51 -19.22 -5.18
CA ARG A 129 7.72 -19.75 -4.54
C ARG A 129 7.79 -19.42 -3.05
N PHE A 130 7.50 -18.18 -2.68
CA PHE A 130 7.47 -17.74 -1.27
C PHE A 130 6.44 -18.51 -0.43
N LEU A 131 5.28 -18.82 -1.01
CA LEU A 131 4.22 -19.61 -0.38
C LEU A 131 4.45 -21.12 -0.48
N CYS A 132 5.56 -21.58 -1.05
CA CYS A 132 5.84 -22.99 -1.36
C CYS A 132 4.73 -23.62 -2.22
N THR A 133 4.25 -22.86 -3.20
CA THR A 133 3.23 -23.26 -4.18
C THR A 133 3.73 -23.03 -5.61
N SER A 134 3.15 -23.74 -6.56
CA SER A 134 3.43 -23.57 -7.99
C SER A 134 2.15 -23.13 -8.69
N PRO A 135 1.89 -21.81 -8.82
CA PRO A 135 0.69 -21.35 -9.51
C PRO A 135 0.75 -21.82 -10.97
N SER A 136 -0.33 -22.46 -11.43
CA SER A 136 -0.56 -22.81 -12.83
C SER A 136 -1.71 -21.97 -13.37
N ASN A 137 -1.73 -21.74 -14.68
CA ASN A 137 -2.77 -20.95 -15.35
C ASN A 137 -2.95 -19.56 -14.72
N VAL A 138 -1.86 -18.80 -14.59
CA VAL A 138 -1.88 -17.44 -14.04
C VAL A 138 -2.70 -16.53 -14.96
N ILE A 139 -3.93 -16.22 -14.55
CA ILE A 139 -4.85 -15.36 -15.30
C ILE A 139 -4.98 -14.03 -14.56
N ARG A 140 -4.76 -12.93 -15.27
CA ARG A 140 -4.96 -11.59 -14.72
C ARG A 140 -6.45 -11.37 -14.40
N PRO A 141 -6.80 -10.93 -13.18
CA PRO A 141 -8.19 -10.61 -12.85
C PRO A 141 -8.74 -9.50 -13.75
N ASN A 142 -9.99 -9.65 -14.19
CA ASN A 142 -10.67 -8.60 -14.94
C ASN A 142 -10.98 -7.41 -14.00
N ARG A 143 -10.37 -6.25 -14.28
CA ARG A 143 -10.53 -5.03 -13.45
C ARG A 143 -11.98 -4.54 -13.38
N THR A 144 -12.77 -4.68 -14.44
CA THR A 144 -14.16 -4.19 -14.45
C THR A 144 -15.10 -5.04 -13.58
N LYS A 145 -14.68 -6.25 -13.22
CA LYS A 145 -15.44 -7.16 -12.34
C LYS A 145 -14.97 -7.15 -10.90
N ASN A 146 -13.69 -6.83 -10.68
CA ASN A 146 -13.02 -7.02 -9.39
C ASN A 146 -12.65 -5.71 -8.69
N VAL A 147 -12.98 -4.56 -9.29
CA VAL A 147 -12.79 -3.24 -8.68
C VAL A 147 -14.15 -2.62 -8.41
N ILE A 148 -14.44 -2.36 -7.13
CA ILE A 148 -15.74 -1.84 -6.65
C ILE A 148 -15.99 -0.40 -7.12
N MET A 149 -14.92 0.35 -7.41
CA MET A 149 -15.02 1.72 -7.92
C MET A 149 -14.37 1.79 -9.30
N PRO A 150 -15.12 2.17 -10.36
CA PRO A 150 -14.53 2.27 -11.70
C PRO A 150 -13.34 3.25 -11.70
N ASP A 151 -12.31 2.88 -12.46
CA ASP A 151 -11.24 3.82 -12.83
C ASP A 151 -11.90 5.04 -13.49
N VAL A 152 -11.42 6.23 -13.15
CA VAL A 152 -11.86 7.47 -13.82
C VAL A 152 -10.93 7.65 -15.02
N ASP A 153 -11.49 8.19 -16.10
CA ASP A 153 -10.85 8.38 -17.41
C ASP A 153 -9.42 8.91 -17.33
N GLN A 154 -8.60 8.54 -18.33
CA GLN A 154 -7.20 8.97 -18.44
C GLN A 154 -7.02 10.50 -18.41
N GLN A 155 -8.05 11.28 -18.77
CA GLN A 155 -8.06 12.74 -18.73
C GLN A 155 -7.85 13.32 -17.32
N ASP A 156 -8.18 12.56 -16.28
CA ASP A 156 -8.07 13.00 -14.89
C ASP A 156 -6.60 12.96 -14.39
N ARG A 157 -5.70 12.21 -15.06
CA ARG A 157 -4.30 12.05 -14.61
C ARG A 157 -3.49 13.35 -14.59
N GLN A 158 -3.79 14.31 -15.47
CA GLN A 158 -3.12 15.61 -15.50
C GLN A 158 -3.60 16.57 -14.39
N ALA A 159 -4.84 16.42 -13.91
CA ALA A 159 -5.42 17.28 -12.87
C ALA A 159 -4.84 17.03 -11.46
N TYR A 160 -3.98 16.02 -11.29
CA TYR A 160 -3.49 15.55 -9.99
C TYR A 160 -1.97 15.58 -9.85
N GLN A 161 -1.29 16.44 -10.63
CA GLN A 161 0.10 16.77 -10.36
C GLN A 161 0.20 17.42 -8.97
N VAL A 162 1.11 16.91 -8.14
CA VAL A 162 1.38 17.51 -6.83
C VAL A 162 2.24 18.76 -7.01
N SER A 163 1.99 19.81 -6.23
CA SER A 163 2.82 21.01 -6.33
C SER A 163 4.27 20.73 -5.93
N HIS A 164 5.20 21.54 -6.42
CA HIS A 164 6.61 21.48 -6.02
C HIS A 164 6.77 21.56 -4.49
N GLN A 165 5.98 22.40 -3.82
CA GLN A 165 5.96 22.51 -2.35
C GLN A 165 5.53 21.20 -1.66
N THR A 166 4.56 20.50 -2.26
CA THR A 166 4.17 19.17 -1.80
C THR A 166 5.29 18.17 -2.02
N VAL A 167 5.97 18.15 -3.17
CA VAL A 167 7.15 17.29 -3.40
C VAL A 167 8.23 17.52 -2.34
N LEU A 168 8.57 18.78 -2.04
CA LEU A 168 9.54 19.12 -0.99
C LEU A 168 9.11 18.61 0.39
N PHE A 169 7.82 18.77 0.73
CA PHE A 169 7.24 18.23 1.96
C PHE A 169 7.39 16.71 2.04
N LEU A 170 7.09 15.99 0.96
CA LEU A 170 7.21 14.53 0.90
C LEU A 170 8.67 14.07 1.04
N LYS A 171 9.59 14.71 0.29
CA LYS A 171 11.03 14.41 0.36
C LYS A 171 11.60 14.66 1.76
N LYS A 172 11.12 15.69 2.48
CA LYS A 172 11.51 15.96 3.88
C LYS A 172 11.10 14.84 4.84
N ILE A 173 9.96 14.18 4.62
CA ILE A 173 9.43 13.17 5.54
C ILE A 173 9.99 11.78 5.24
N ALA A 174 10.08 11.42 3.96
CA ALA A 174 10.36 10.03 3.55
C ALA A 174 11.40 9.92 2.44
N GLY A 175 12.26 10.93 2.24
CA GLY A 175 13.24 10.98 1.14
C GLY A 175 14.08 9.70 1.04
N ASP A 176 14.62 9.23 2.16
CA ASP A 176 15.43 8.00 2.20
C ASP A 176 14.63 6.76 1.79
N LEU A 177 13.39 6.65 2.26
CA LEU A 177 12.51 5.53 1.91
C LEU A 177 12.12 5.57 0.43
N LEU A 178 11.79 6.75 -0.10
CA LEU A 178 11.44 6.94 -1.51
C LEU A 178 12.61 6.56 -2.41
N ASN A 179 13.82 7.02 -2.07
CA ASN A 179 15.05 6.67 -2.77
C ASN A 179 15.30 5.15 -2.73
N ARG A 180 15.18 4.53 -1.54
CA ARG A 180 15.31 3.07 -1.37
C ARG A 180 14.34 2.28 -2.24
N LEU A 181 13.13 2.81 -2.44
CA LEU A 181 12.09 2.17 -3.24
C LEU A 181 12.17 2.50 -4.74
N ASN A 182 13.12 3.36 -5.15
CA ASN A 182 13.20 3.93 -6.49
C ASN A 182 11.84 4.53 -6.92
N TYR A 183 11.26 5.32 -6.02
CA TYR A 183 10.06 6.11 -6.26
C TYR A 183 10.45 7.55 -6.55
N ASP A 184 10.32 7.91 -7.82
CA ASP A 184 10.49 9.27 -8.28
C ASP A 184 9.21 10.07 -8.01
N LEU A 185 9.36 11.20 -7.32
CA LEU A 185 8.27 12.15 -7.09
C LEU A 185 8.24 13.25 -8.14
N ASP A 186 9.21 13.27 -9.06
CA ASP A 186 9.28 14.30 -10.08
C ASP A 186 8.12 14.13 -11.07
N ILE A 187 7.53 15.28 -11.39
CA ILE A 187 6.26 15.42 -12.06
C ILE A 187 6.44 15.05 -13.54
N ARG A 188 5.77 13.99 -14.00
CA ARG A 188 5.57 13.76 -15.44
C ARG A 188 4.40 14.59 -15.96
#